data_AF-W6K2A6-F1
#
_entry.id   AF-W6K2A6-F1
#
_cell.length_a   1.000
_cell.length_b   1.000
_cell.length_c   1.000
_cell.angle_alpha   90.00
_cell.angle_beta   90.00
_cell.angle_gamma   90.00
#
_symmetry.space_group_name_H-M   'P 1'
#
loop_
_entity.id
_entity.type
_entity.pdbx_description
1 polymer ?
#
loop_
_entity_poly.entity_id
_entity_poly.type
_entity_poly.pdbx_seq_one_letter_code
_entity_poly.pdbx_strand_id
1 'polypeptide(L)'
;MATNGLGPDDETPVFVISVAAQLAGMHAQTLRQYDRLGLVTPTRTPGGGRRYSARDVARLREVQRLSQEEGVSLAGIQRILDLEDHVEALRARVEELTFAFQRAEMAAGRRVFAVGSAGETIVLRPGERPPHLGAQALVRWDPFAPRPRTRAGQR
;
A
#
# COMPACT_ATOMS: atom_id res chain seq x y z
N MET A 1 9.55 10.33 19.43
CA MET A 1 10.01 9.21 18.57
C MET A 1 10.31 9.78 17.20
N ALA A 2 11.58 9.95 16.85
CA ALA A 2 11.98 10.63 15.62
C ALA A 2 11.94 9.64 14.45
N THR A 3 11.04 9.87 13.49
CA THR A 3 11.09 9.27 12.16
C THR A 3 12.28 9.89 11.43
N ASN A 4 13.44 9.24 11.48
CA ASN A 4 14.61 9.70 10.74
C ASN A 4 14.32 9.51 9.25
N GLY A 5 14.12 10.63 8.55
CA GLY A 5 13.91 10.63 7.10
C GLY A 5 15.18 10.15 6.41
N LEU A 6 15.12 8.98 5.77
CA LEU A 6 16.17 8.56 4.85
C LEU A 6 16.09 9.46 3.61
N GLY A 7 17.18 10.14 3.30
CA GLY A 7 17.30 10.94 2.09
C GLY A 7 17.41 10.05 0.85
N PRO A 8 17.15 10.57 -0.36
CA PRO A 8 17.33 9.81 -1.61
C PRO A 8 18.76 9.27 -1.79
N ASP A 9 19.74 9.89 -1.13
CA ASP A 9 21.15 9.47 -1.14
C ASP A 9 21.38 8.14 -0.39
N ASP A 10 20.49 7.76 0.53
CA ASP A 10 20.67 6.60 1.41
C ASP A 10 20.49 5.26 0.70
N GLU A 11 19.90 5.27 -0.50
CA GLU A 11 19.74 4.09 -1.36
C GLU A 11 20.99 3.83 -2.21
N THR A 12 21.91 4.79 -2.33
CA THR A 12 23.07 4.67 -3.22
C THR A 12 24.06 3.63 -2.65
N PRO A 13 24.33 2.52 -3.36
CA PRO A 13 25.18 1.46 -2.85
C PRO A 13 26.66 1.83 -3.04
N VAL A 14 27.24 2.48 -2.03
CA VAL A 14 28.63 2.99 -2.06
C VAL A 14 29.58 2.22 -1.15
N PHE A 15 29.09 1.51 -0.14
CA PHE A 15 29.92 0.88 0.89
C PHE A 15 30.33 -0.54 0.51
N VAL A 16 31.63 -0.84 0.53
CA VAL A 16 32.12 -2.22 0.43
C VAL A 16 31.85 -3.00 1.73
N ILE A 17 31.88 -4.33 1.66
CA ILE A 17 31.55 -5.19 2.81
C ILE A 17 32.34 -4.88 4.09
N SER A 18 33.62 -4.51 3.98
CA SER A 18 34.45 -4.14 5.15
C SER A 18 33.95 -2.87 5.84
N VAL A 19 33.64 -1.84 5.04
CA VAL A 19 33.11 -0.57 5.53
C VAL A 19 31.72 -0.76 6.10
N ALA A 20 30.84 -1.49 5.40
CA ALA A 20 29.50 -1.80 5.89
C ALA A 20 29.54 -2.59 7.22
N ALA A 21 30.46 -3.55 7.35
CA ALA A 21 30.66 -4.32 8.58
C ALA A 21 31.08 -3.43 9.75
N GLN A 22 32.03 -2.52 9.51
CA GLN A 22 32.49 -1.56 10.52
C GLN A 22 31.36 -0.60 10.93
N LEU A 23 30.63 -0.05 9.96
CA LEU A 23 29.50 0.85 10.23
C LEU A 23 28.39 0.12 10.99
N ALA A 24 28.10 -1.13 10.63
CA ALA A 24 27.06 -1.92 11.27
C ALA A 24 27.51 -2.54 12.60
N GLY A 25 28.77 -2.37 13.03
CA GLY A 25 29.25 -2.88 14.32
C GLY A 25 29.34 -4.41 14.40
N MET A 26 29.61 -5.07 13.27
CA MET A 26 29.61 -6.53 13.18
C MET A 26 30.72 -7.05 12.27
N HIS A 27 30.99 -8.36 12.33
CA HIS A 27 32.06 -8.96 11.54
C HIS A 27 31.62 -9.18 10.07
N ALA A 28 32.55 -9.03 9.13
CA ALA A 28 32.25 -9.22 7.69
C ALA A 28 31.69 -10.62 7.36
N GLN A 29 32.06 -11.65 8.13
CA GLN A 29 31.49 -13.00 7.98
C GLN A 29 29.99 -13.03 8.34
N THR A 30 29.58 -12.27 9.35
CA THR A 30 28.17 -12.14 9.77
C THR A 30 27.35 -11.44 8.69
N LEU A 31 27.89 -10.36 8.08
CA LEU A 31 27.25 -9.73 6.90
C LEU A 31 27.05 -10.72 5.76
N ARG A 32 28.07 -11.56 5.48
CA ARG A 32 27.94 -12.59 4.44
C ARG A 32 26.86 -13.60 4.77
N GLN A 33 26.70 -13.96 6.05
CA GLN A 33 25.63 -14.85 6.49
C GLN A 33 24.26 -14.18 6.32
N TYR A 34 24.11 -12.92 6.71
CA TYR A 34 22.85 -12.20 6.61
C TYR A 34 22.43 -11.97 5.16
N ASP A 35 23.37 -11.63 4.28
CA ASP A 35 23.14 -11.58 2.84
C ASP A 35 22.70 -12.93 2.26
N ARG A 36 23.35 -14.04 2.65
CA ARG A 36 22.91 -15.38 2.22
C ARG A 36 21.51 -15.75 2.71
N LEU A 37 21.11 -15.23 3.87
CA LEU A 37 19.78 -15.43 4.44
C LEU A 37 18.75 -14.45 3.86
N GLY A 38 19.14 -13.53 2.97
CA GLY A 38 18.25 -12.54 2.37
C GLY A 38 17.86 -11.39 3.29
N LEU A 39 18.47 -11.29 4.48
CA LEU A 39 18.18 -10.22 5.46
C LEU A 39 18.63 -8.84 4.96
N VAL A 40 19.58 -8.80 4.03
CA VAL A 40 19.99 -7.59 3.32
C VAL A 40 20.37 -7.99 1.90
N THR A 41 19.97 -7.20 0.90
CA THR A 41 20.27 -7.50 -0.51
C THR A 41 21.23 -6.45 -1.06
N PRO A 42 22.56 -6.70 -1.04
CA PRO A 42 23.52 -5.75 -1.55
C PRO A 42 23.44 -5.66 -3.08
N THR A 43 23.75 -4.47 -3.60
CA THR A 43 23.95 -4.31 -5.04
C THR A 43 25.26 -4.98 -5.45
N ARG A 44 25.22 -5.80 -6.50
CA ARG A 44 26.42 -6.42 -7.06
C ARG A 44 27.04 -5.52 -8.12
N THR A 45 28.35 -5.35 -8.03
CA THR A 45 29.14 -4.67 -9.07
C THR A 45 29.47 -5.62 -10.22
N PRO A 46 29.81 -5.09 -11.43
CA PRO A 46 30.21 -5.92 -12.57
C PRO A 46 31.39 -6.85 -12.26
N GLY A 47 32.26 -6.49 -11.32
CA GLY A 47 33.37 -7.33 -10.84
C GLY A 47 33.00 -8.32 -9.73
N GLY A 48 31.71 -8.52 -9.43
CA GLY A 48 31.23 -9.48 -8.43
C GLY A 48 31.33 -9.00 -6.97
N GLY A 49 31.84 -7.80 -6.71
CA GLY A 49 31.90 -7.19 -5.38
C GLY A 49 30.54 -6.70 -4.91
N ARG A 50 30.27 -6.82 -3.61
CA ARG A 50 29.05 -6.35 -2.95
C ARG A 50 29.18 -4.88 -2.54
N ARG A 51 28.18 -4.08 -2.87
CA ARG A 51 28.03 -2.71 -2.39
C ARG A 51 26.74 -2.59 -1.59
N TYR A 52 26.86 -1.96 -0.44
CA TYR A 52 25.81 -1.70 0.52
C TYR A 52 25.49 -0.22 0.51
N SER A 53 24.22 0.13 0.64
CA SER A 53 23.75 1.49 0.83
C SER A 53 23.75 1.89 2.30
N ALA A 54 23.46 3.16 2.61
CA ALA A 54 23.28 3.57 4.01
C ALA A 54 22.04 2.90 4.63
N ARG A 55 20.98 2.71 3.84
CA ARG A 55 19.79 1.95 4.23
C ARG A 55 20.11 0.50 4.59
N ASP A 56 20.97 -0.16 3.81
CA ASP A 56 21.40 -1.54 4.10
C ASP A 56 22.11 -1.62 5.45
N VAL A 57 22.97 -0.65 5.76
CA VAL A 57 23.68 -0.57 7.05
C VAL A 57 22.70 -0.35 8.21
N ALA A 58 21.71 0.52 8.05
CA ALA A 58 20.67 0.73 9.04
C ALA A 58 19.86 -0.54 9.29
N ARG A 59 19.47 -1.25 8.22
CA ARG A 59 18.77 -2.54 8.31
C ARG A 59 19.62 -3.59 9.03
N LEU A 60 20.92 -3.67 8.74
CA LEU A 60 21.84 -4.60 9.43
C LEU A 60 21.90 -4.34 10.93
N ARG A 61 21.97 -3.07 11.35
CA ARG A 61 21.96 -2.70 12.78
C ARG A 61 20.65 -3.10 13.45
N GLU A 62 19.52 -2.91 12.78
CA GLU A 62 18.22 -3.28 13.33
C GLU A 62 18.06 -4.80 13.48
N VAL A 63 18.49 -5.57 12.47
CA VAL A 63 18.54 -7.04 12.54
C VAL A 63 19.40 -7.50 13.72
N GLN A 64 20.56 -6.87 13.94
CA GLN A 64 21.43 -7.19 15.07
C GLN A 64 20.76 -6.89 16.41
N ARG A 65 20.10 -5.73 16.52
CA ARG A 65 19.35 -5.32 17.72
C ARG A 65 18.25 -6.33 18.06
N LEU A 66 17.40 -6.67 17.10
CA LEU A 66 16.33 -7.67 17.26
C LEU A 66 16.87 -9.05 17.64
N SER A 67 18.01 -9.45 17.07
CA SER A 67 18.61 -10.74 17.38
C SER A 67 19.23 -10.80 18.78
N GLN A 68 19.92 -9.72 19.21
CA GLN A 68 20.67 -9.71 20.48
C GLN A 68 19.82 -9.31 21.68
N GLU A 69 18.93 -8.33 21.54
CA GLU A 69 18.14 -7.78 22.64
C GLU A 69 16.83 -8.54 22.84
N GLU A 70 16.16 -8.90 21.75
CA GLU A 70 14.83 -9.52 21.78
C GLU A 70 14.87 -11.04 21.60
N GLY A 71 16.07 -11.61 21.35
CA GLY A 71 16.27 -13.06 21.20
C GLY A 71 15.59 -13.66 19.97
N VAL A 72 15.23 -12.85 18.98
CA VAL A 72 14.51 -13.31 17.80
C VAL A 72 15.45 -14.11 16.90
N SER A 73 14.99 -15.29 16.45
CA SER A 73 15.74 -16.08 15.48
C SER A 73 15.87 -15.33 14.14
N LEU A 74 17.00 -15.51 13.44
CA LEU A 74 17.22 -14.89 12.12
C LEU A 74 16.12 -15.23 11.11
N ALA A 75 15.55 -16.44 11.18
CA ALA A 75 14.41 -16.84 10.35
C ALA A 75 13.13 -16.07 10.71
N GLY A 76 12.93 -15.77 12.00
CA GLY A 76 11.84 -14.90 12.45
C GLY A 76 12.02 -13.47 11.96
N ILE A 77 13.23 -12.93 12.04
CA ILE A 77 13.55 -11.59 11.53
C ILE A 77 13.32 -11.53 10.01
N GLN A 78 13.78 -12.54 9.27
CA GLN A 78 13.50 -12.63 7.83
C GLN A 78 11.99 -12.61 7.55
N ARG A 79 11.21 -13.42 8.27
CA ARG A 79 9.76 -13.48 8.10
C ARG A 79 9.08 -12.14 8.38
N ILE A 80 9.54 -11.41 9.39
CA ILE A 80 9.03 -10.08 9.73
C ILE A 80 9.33 -9.10 8.60
N LEU A 81 10.58 -9.04 8.14
CA LEU A 81 10.99 -8.15 7.04
C LEU A 81 10.21 -8.45 5.76
N ASP A 82 10.07 -9.73 5.41
CA ASP A 82 9.26 -10.14 4.25
C ASP A 82 7.82 -9.65 4.40
N LEU A 83 7.22 -9.77 5.59
CA LEU A 83 5.86 -9.31 5.85
C LEU A 83 5.74 -7.78 5.76
N GLU A 84 6.73 -7.03 6.26
CA GLU A 84 6.76 -5.58 6.13
C GLU A 84 6.80 -5.15 4.66
N ASP A 85 7.66 -5.78 3.85
CA ASP A 85 7.75 -5.51 2.41
C ASP A 85 6.41 -5.83 1.70
N HIS A 86 5.72 -6.92 2.06
CA HIS A 86 4.39 -7.23 1.54
C HIS A 86 3.34 -6.20 1.96
N VAL A 87 3.36 -5.74 3.21
CA VAL A 87 2.43 -4.72 3.71
C VAL A 87 2.62 -3.41 2.96
N GLU A 88 3.87 -3.00 2.72
CA GLU A 88 4.18 -1.79 1.97
C GLU A 88 3.71 -1.90 0.51
N ALA A 89 3.96 -3.04 -0.15
CA ALA A 89 3.47 -3.29 -1.49
C ALA A 89 1.94 -3.28 -1.57
N LEU A 90 1.25 -3.87 -0.58
CA LEU A 90 -0.20 -3.86 -0.49
C LEU A 90 -0.76 -2.45 -0.27
N ARG A 91 -0.12 -1.65 0.58
CA ARG A 91 -0.51 -0.24 0.80
C ARG A 91 -0.39 0.57 -0.49
N ALA A 92 0.74 0.47 -1.18
CA ALA A 92 0.94 1.13 -2.47
C ALA A 92 -0.13 0.70 -3.49
N ARG A 93 -0.49 -0.60 -3.52
CA ARG A 93 -1.53 -1.11 -4.41
C ARG A 93 -2.93 -0.60 -4.04
N VAL A 94 -3.25 -0.50 -2.75
CA VAL A 94 -4.51 0.08 -2.28
C VAL A 94 -4.59 1.54 -2.71
N GLU A 95 -3.54 2.33 -2.50
CA GLU A 95 -3.50 3.73 -2.93
C GLU A 95 -3.70 3.88 -4.43
N GLU A 96 -3.01 3.08 -5.24
CA GLU A 96 -3.17 3.05 -6.69
C GLU A 96 -4.62 2.75 -7.10
N LEU A 97 -5.23 1.73 -6.51
CA LEU A 97 -6.61 1.34 -6.79
C LEU A 97 -7.62 2.40 -6.34
N THR A 98 -7.41 3.00 -5.17
CA THR A 98 -8.25 4.09 -4.67
C THR A 98 -8.19 5.29 -5.62
N PHE A 99 -6.99 5.65 -6.08
CA PHE A 99 -6.83 6.73 -7.04
C PHE A 99 -7.48 6.40 -8.40
N ALA A 100 -7.30 5.18 -8.90
CA ALA A 100 -7.94 4.72 -10.13
C ALA A 100 -9.47 4.76 -10.03
N PHE A 101 -10.02 4.32 -8.90
CA PHE A 101 -11.46 4.35 -8.62
C PHE A 101 -11.99 5.78 -8.59
N GLN A 102 -11.34 6.69 -7.85
CA GLN A 102 -11.72 8.10 -7.77
C GLN A 102 -11.71 8.76 -9.15
N ARG A 103 -10.68 8.49 -9.98
CA ARG A 103 -10.64 9.01 -11.36
C ARG A 103 -11.78 8.47 -12.20
N ALA A 104 -12.08 7.18 -12.10
CA ALA A 104 -13.19 6.56 -12.83
C ALA A 104 -14.54 7.14 -12.41
N GLU A 105 -14.73 7.40 -11.11
CA GLU A 105 -15.94 8.02 -10.58
C GLU A 105 -16.10 9.48 -11.05
N MET A 106 -15.02 10.25 -11.02
CA MET A 106 -15.01 11.64 -11.52
C MET A 106 -15.27 11.72 -13.03
N ALA A 107 -14.68 10.81 -13.82
CA ALA A 107 -14.88 10.73 -15.26
C ALA A 107 -16.28 10.20 -15.63
N ALA A 108 -16.86 9.34 -14.80
CA ALA A 108 -18.19 8.77 -15.03
C ALA A 108 -19.30 9.84 -14.92
N GLY A 109 -19.06 10.95 -14.21
CA GLY A 109 -20.08 11.95 -13.88
C GLY A 109 -21.21 11.38 -13.03
N ARG A 110 -22.03 12.23 -12.38
CA ARG A 110 -23.23 11.77 -11.66
C ARG A 110 -24.28 11.24 -12.66
N ARG A 111 -24.18 9.99 -13.11
CA ARG A 111 -25.23 9.40 -13.96
C ARG A 111 -26.54 9.31 -13.18
N VAL A 112 -27.59 9.92 -13.71
CA VAL A 112 -28.94 9.84 -13.14
C VAL A 112 -29.68 8.78 -13.94
N PHE A 113 -30.27 7.80 -13.28
CA PHE A 113 -31.13 6.82 -13.95
C PHE A 113 -32.57 7.25 -13.75
N ALA A 114 -33.34 7.34 -14.83
CA ALA A 114 -34.79 7.46 -14.76
C ALA A 114 -35.41 6.14 -15.21
N VAL A 115 -36.47 5.75 -14.51
CA VAL A 115 -37.28 4.57 -14.85
C VAL A 115 -38.60 5.08 -15.40
N GLY A 116 -38.92 4.68 -16.63
CA GLY A 116 -40.21 4.98 -17.22
C GLY A 116 -41.32 4.11 -16.63
N SER A 117 -42.57 4.49 -16.88
CA SER A 117 -43.73 3.79 -16.32
C SER A 117 -43.89 2.35 -16.82
N ALA A 118 -43.22 1.97 -17.91
CA ALA A 118 -43.21 0.60 -18.44
C ALA A 118 -41.99 -0.23 -17.95
N GLY A 119 -41.18 0.33 -17.04
CA GLY A 119 -40.02 -0.36 -16.46
C GLY A 119 -38.73 -0.22 -17.27
N GLU A 120 -38.71 0.56 -18.35
CA GLU A 120 -37.52 0.90 -19.10
C GLU A 120 -36.58 1.79 -18.27
N THR A 121 -35.29 1.49 -18.28
CA THR A 121 -34.27 2.29 -17.60
C THR A 121 -33.51 3.13 -18.62
N ILE A 122 -33.50 4.45 -18.44
CA ILE A 122 -32.72 5.39 -19.25
C ILE A 122 -31.62 6.03 -18.42
N VAL A 123 -30.43 6.14 -19.00
CA VAL A 123 -29.29 6.84 -18.40
C VAL A 123 -29.34 8.30 -18.84
N LEU A 124 -29.45 9.20 -17.87
CA LEU A 124 -29.50 10.65 -18.06
C LEU A 124 -28.22 11.29 -17.53
N ARG A 125 -27.86 12.43 -18.13
CA ARG A 125 -26.83 13.31 -17.57
C ARG A 125 -27.43 14.19 -16.47
N PRO A 126 -26.63 14.63 -15.47
CA PRO A 126 -27.08 15.66 -14.52
C PRO A 126 -27.66 16.88 -15.25
N GLY A 127 -28.87 17.30 -14.85
CA GLY A 127 -29.54 18.46 -15.43
C GLY A 127 -30.32 18.19 -16.71
N GLU A 128 -30.26 16.97 -17.25
CA GLU A 128 -31.07 16.54 -18.39
C GLU A 128 -32.50 16.21 -17.91
N ARG A 129 -33.50 16.85 -18.50
CA ARG A 129 -34.89 16.57 -18.18
C ARG A 129 -35.28 15.26 -18.86
N PRO A 130 -35.91 14.30 -18.15
CA PRO A 130 -36.41 13.10 -18.79
C PRO A 130 -37.37 13.50 -19.93
N PRO A 131 -37.31 12.83 -21.11
CA PRO A 131 -38.38 12.95 -22.08
C PRO A 131 -39.71 12.59 -21.42
N HIS A 132 -40.84 13.14 -21.91
CA HIS A 132 -42.16 13.02 -21.30
C HIS A 132 -42.58 11.55 -21.08
N LEU A 133 -42.14 11.00 -19.97
CA LEU A 133 -42.54 9.74 -19.40
C LEU A 133 -43.65 10.11 -18.43
N GLY A 134 -44.79 9.41 -18.45
CA GLY A 134 -45.87 9.55 -17.48
C GLY A 134 -45.46 9.12 -16.06
N ALA A 135 -44.22 9.38 -15.66
CA ALA A 135 -43.61 9.08 -14.40
C ALA A 135 -44.21 10.00 -13.32
N GLN A 136 -44.86 9.36 -12.35
CA GLN A 136 -45.61 10.02 -11.28
C GLN A 136 -44.78 10.17 -9.99
N ALA A 137 -43.54 9.66 -9.98
CA ALA A 137 -42.68 9.64 -8.81
C ALA A 137 -41.18 9.71 -9.18
N LEU A 138 -40.41 10.49 -8.41
CA LEU A 138 -38.95 10.59 -8.50
C LEU A 138 -38.34 9.88 -7.27
N VAL A 139 -37.52 8.86 -7.49
CA VAL A 139 -36.79 8.19 -6.41
C VAL A 139 -35.33 8.64 -6.45
N ARG A 140 -34.90 9.33 -5.39
CA ARG A 140 -33.47 9.61 -5.18
C ARG A 140 -32.83 8.37 -4.58
N TRP A 141 -31.98 7.68 -5.34
CA TRP A 141 -31.18 6.59 -4.80
C TRP A 141 -30.04 7.14 -3.95
N ASP A 142 -29.97 6.70 -2.70
CA ASP A 142 -28.91 7.03 -1.75
C ASP A 142 -28.38 5.71 -1.15
N PRO A 143 -27.20 5.23 -1.59
CA PRO A 143 -26.73 3.89 -1.25
C PRO A 143 -26.40 3.69 0.24
N PHE A 144 -26.34 4.78 1.02
CA PHE A 144 -26.05 4.74 2.46
C PHE A 144 -27.21 5.23 3.33
N ALA A 145 -28.39 5.49 2.75
CA ALA A 145 -29.54 5.91 3.54
C ALA A 145 -29.99 4.78 4.49
N PRO A 146 -30.23 5.08 5.78
CA PRO A 146 -30.76 4.09 6.71
C PRO A 146 -32.13 3.61 6.22
N ARG A 147 -32.36 2.29 6.26
CA ARG A 147 -33.59 1.67 5.78
C ARG A 147 -34.81 2.32 6.46
N PRO A 148 -35.83 2.76 5.70
CA PRO A 148 -37.00 3.36 6.29
C PRO A 148 -37.70 2.34 7.20
N ARG A 149 -37.95 2.72 8.46
CA ARG A 149 -38.78 1.93 9.37
C ARG A 149 -40.19 1.89 8.81
N THR A 150 -40.61 0.73 8.31
CA THR A 150 -41.98 0.46 7.92
C THR A 150 -42.89 0.68 9.14
N ARG A 151 -43.75 1.71 9.08
CA ARG A 151 -44.85 1.88 10.04
C ARG A 151 -45.87 0.77 9.76
N ALA A 152 -45.76 -0.34 10.48
CA ALA A 152 -46.83 -1.31 10.56
C ALA A 152 -48.07 -0.63 11.19
N GLY A 153 -49.23 -0.87 10.59
CA GLY A 153 -50.45 -0.12 10.82
C GLY A 153 -50.91 -0.09 12.28
N GLN A 154 -51.31 1.11 12.72
CA GLN A 154 -52.31 1.26 13.76
C GLN A 154 -53.68 1.12 13.09
N ARG A 155 -54.39 0.05 13.46
CA ARG A 155 -55.85 0.01 13.47
C ARG A 155 -56.31 0.37 14.87
#